data_AF-A0A951ZI22-F1
#
_entry.id   AF-A0A951ZI22-F1
#
_cell.length_a   1.000
_cell.length_b   1.000
_cell.length_c   1.000
_cell.angle_alpha   90.00
_cell.angle_beta   90.00
_cell.angle_gamma   90.00
#
_symmetry.space_group_name_H-M   'P 1'
#
loop_
_entity.id
_entity.type
_entity.pdbx_description
1 polymer ?
#
loop_
_entity_poly.entity_id
_entity_poly.type
_entity_poly.pdbx_seq_one_letter_code
_entity_poly.pdbx_strand_id
1 'polypeptide(L)' 'GIPVGTLAIGKPGASNAGILAAEIVGTRLPEVRDRIRAWRDQRAAAVRAQTLP' A
#
# COMPACT_ATOMS: atom_id res chain seq x y z
N GLY A 1 17.90 0.19 -21.36
CA GLY A 1 16.77 0.98 -20.82
C GLY A 1 16.96 1.14 -19.33
N ILE A 2 16.60 2.29 -18.77
CA ILE A 2 16.72 2.57 -17.33
C ILE A 2 15.30 2.76 -16.78
N PRO A 3 14.65 1.71 -16.25
CA PRO A 3 13.26 1.79 -15.81
C PRO A 3 13.14 2.49 -14.44
N VAL A 4 12.05 3.25 -14.25
CA VAL A 4 11.71 3.93 -13.00
C VAL A 4 10.23 3.72 -12.71
N GLY A 5 9.91 3.18 -11.53
CA GLY A 5 8.53 3.08 -11.06
C GLY A 5 8.07 4.40 -10.46
N THR A 6 7.35 5.22 -11.23
CA THR A 6 6.88 6.54 -10.80
C THR A 6 5.57 6.44 -10.02
N LEU A 7 5.48 7.20 -8.92
CA LEU A 7 4.27 7.33 -8.10
C LEU A 7 3.76 8.78 -8.13
N ALA A 8 2.63 9.04 -7.48
CA ALA A 8 2.05 10.38 -7.37
C ALA A 8 3.02 11.42 -6.78
N ILE A 9 2.74 12.71 -6.97
CA ILE A 9 3.56 13.78 -6.39
C ILE A 9 3.31 13.90 -4.87
N GLY A 10 4.37 14.16 -4.10
CA GLY A 10 4.28 14.50 -2.68
C GLY A 10 3.96 13.33 -1.75
N LYS A 11 3.31 13.63 -0.61
CA LYS A 11 3.03 12.67 0.48
C LYS A 11 2.27 11.41 0.02
N PRO A 12 1.24 11.48 -0.86
CA PRO A 12 0.59 10.28 -1.38
C PRO A 12 1.55 9.38 -2.15
N GLY A 13 2.46 9.99 -2.94
CA GLY A 13 3.51 9.30 -3.67
C GLY A 13 4.48 8.55 -2.78
N ALA A 14 5.02 9.24 -1.78
CA ALA A 14 5.94 8.65 -0.81
C ALA A 14 5.30 7.46 -0.08
N SER A 15 4.04 7.61 0.33
CA SER A 15 3.29 6.54 1.01
C SER A 15 3.11 5.32 0.08
N ASN A 16 2.70 5.56 -1.16
CA ASN A 16 2.47 4.50 -2.14
C ASN A 16 3.77 3.84 -2.61
N ALA A 17 4.87 4.56 -2.69
CA ALA A 17 6.19 3.98 -2.98
C ALA A 17 6.62 3.00 -1.89
N GLY A 18 6.40 3.34 -0.61
CA GLY A 18 6.63 2.42 0.51
C GLY A 18 5.74 1.18 0.45
N ILE A 19 4.46 1.35 0.12
CA ILE A 19 3.52 0.22 -0.04
C ILE A 19 3.97 -0.70 -1.19
N LEU A 20 4.30 -0.13 -2.36
CA LEU A 20 4.79 -0.89 -3.51
C LEU A 20 6.07 -1.66 -3.18
N ALA A 21 7.03 -1.02 -2.50
CA ALA A 21 8.25 -1.68 -2.04
C ALA A 21 7.93 -2.84 -1.08
N ALA A 22 6.99 -2.64 -0.16
CA ALA A 22 6.56 -3.69 0.75
C ALA A 22 5.89 -4.86 0.01
N GLU A 23 5.12 -4.60 -1.06
CA GLU A 23 4.54 -5.65 -1.90
C GLU A 23 5.59 -6.46 -2.64
N ILE A 24 6.63 -5.80 -3.17
CA ILE A 24 7.78 -6.46 -3.79
C ILE A 24 8.47 -7.38 -2.78
N VAL A 25 8.76 -6.89 -1.58
CA VAL A 25 9.37 -7.68 -0.49
C VAL A 25 8.46 -8.84 -0.07
N GLY A 26 7.15 -8.61 0.03
CA GLY A 26 6.15 -9.61 0.41
C GLY A 26 6.03 -10.80 -0.56
N THR A 27 6.62 -10.73 -1.75
CA THR A 27 6.73 -11.89 -2.65
C THR A 27 7.59 -13.01 -2.06
N ARG A 28 8.55 -12.67 -1.19
CA ARG A 28 9.46 -13.64 -0.54
C ARG A 28 9.29 -13.73 0.97
N LEU A 29 8.72 -12.71 1.60
CA LEU A 29 8.50 -12.64 3.04
C LEU A 29 6.99 -12.69 3.36
N PRO A 30 6.43 -13.88 3.65
CA PRO A 30 4.99 -14.05 3.91
C PRO A 30 4.44 -13.14 5.01
N GLU A 31 5.22 -12.89 6.05
CA GLU A 31 4.86 -12.01 7.17
C GLU A 31 4.73 -10.54 6.76
N VAL A 32 5.48 -10.08 5.74
CA VAL A 32 5.31 -8.74 5.16
C VAL A 32 4.02 -8.70 4.35
N ARG A 33 3.78 -9.73 3.52
CA ARG A 33 2.56 -9.84 2.71
C ARG A 33 1.30 -9.83 3.58
N ASP A 34 1.30 -10.59 4.66
CA ASP A 34 0.14 -10.70 5.54
C ASP A 34 -0.11 -9.39 6.29
N ARG A 35 0.93 -8.66 6.68
CA ARG A 35 0.80 -7.29 7.22
C ARG A 35 0.18 -6.31 6.21
N ILE A 36 0.58 -6.35 4.94
CA ILE A 36 -0.01 -5.47 3.91
C ILE A 36 -1.48 -5.82 3.67
N ARG A 37 -1.82 -7.12 3.64
CA ARG A 37 -3.21 -7.58 3.49
C ARG A 37 -4.08 -7.06 4.64
N ALA A 38 -3.65 -7.29 5.88
CA ALA A 38 -4.35 -6.79 7.07
C ALA A 38 -4.54 -5.26 7.02
N TRP A 39 -3.51 -4.52 6.62
CA TRP A 39 -3.58 -3.07 6.48
C TRP A 39 -4.58 -2.63 5.38
N ARG A 40 -4.68 -3.37 4.27
CA ARG A 40 -5.67 -3.10 3.21
C ARG A 40 -7.09 -3.37 3.69
N ASP A 41 -7.30 -4.47 4.41
CA ASP A 41 -8.60 -4.84 4.96
C ASP A 41 -9.08 -3.80 5.96
N GLN A 42 -8.18 -3.32 6.83
CA GLN A 42 -8.47 -2.22 7.77
C GLN A 42 -8.90 -0.94 7.05
N ARG A 43 -8.21 -0.57 5.96
CA ARG A 43 -8.60 0.61 5.16
C ARG A 43 -9.97 0.44 4.50
N ALA A 44 -10.24 -0.73 3.92
CA ALA A 44 -11.54 -1.02 3.33
C ALA A 44 -12.66 -0.97 4.39
N ALA A 45 -12.43 -1.55 5.58
CA ALA A 45 -13.35 -1.46 6.71
C ALA A 45 -13.58 -0.01 7.16
N ALA A 46 -12.52 0.79 7.26
CA ALA A 46 -12.60 2.18 7.65
C ALA A 46 -13.45 3.02 6.69
N VAL A 47 -13.34 2.79 5.38
CA VAL A 47 -14.19 3.48 4.38
C VAL A 47 -15.64 3.02 4.47
N ARG A 48 -15.90 1.72 4.63
CA ARG A 48 -17.28 1.19 4.76
C ARG A 48 -18.00 1.71 6.01
N ALA A 49 -17.26 2.04 7.06
CA ALA A 49 -17.81 2.59 8.30
C ALA A 49 -18.13 4.09 8.21
N GLN A 50 -17.78 4.77 7.11
CA GLN A 50 -18.08 6.20 6.93
C GLN A 50 -19.56 6.38 6.62
N THR A 51 -20.21 7.28 7.35
CA THR A 51 -21.53 7.81 7.02
C THR A 51 -21.37 9.09 6.23
N LEU A 52 -22.17 9.25 5.18
CA LEU A 52 -22.22 10.50 4.43
C LEU A 52 -22.78 11.62 5.31
N PRO A 53 -22.29 12.86 5.18
CA PRO A 53 -22.88 14.02 5.84
C PRO A 53 -24.30 14.30 5.34
#